data_AF-X1VQL6-F1
#
_entry.id   AF-X1VQL6-F1
#
_cell.length_a   1.000
_cell.length_b   1.000
_cell.length_c   1.000
_cell.angle_alpha   90.00
_cell.angle_beta   90.00
_cell.angle_gamma   90.00
#
_symmetry.space_group_name_H-M   'P 1'
#
loop_
_entity.id
_entity.type
_entity.pdbx_description
1 polymer ?
#
loop_
_entity_poly.entity_id
_entity_poly.type
_entity_poly.pdbx_seq_one_letter_code
_entity_poly.pdbx_strand_id
1 'polypeptide(L)'
;AQKDPRRKISSMDKIGYCFYMKGWFADAIDVFSRAIEAHEIKDDGVAKELRYNLACSYEQQGDTEKALEIYRKIAQLDFGYKDVRQRVDKLRRKGTEPTSE
;
A
#
# COMPACT_ATOMS: atom_id res chain seq x y z
N ALA A 1 0.37 31.16 6.83
CA ALA A 1 1.25 30.03 6.46
C ALA A 1 0.41 28.96 5.78
N GLN A 2 0.41 28.95 4.45
CA GLN A 2 -0.41 28.02 3.67
C GLN A 2 0.20 26.62 3.79
N LYS A 3 -0.55 25.68 4.38
CA LYS A 3 -0.15 24.28 4.53
C LYS A 3 -0.02 23.67 3.13
N ASP A 4 1.20 23.61 2.61
CA ASP A 4 1.48 22.95 1.33
C ASP A 4 1.00 21.49 1.40
N PRO A 5 -0.05 21.11 0.65
CA PRO A 5 -0.60 19.77 0.69
C PRO A 5 0.46 18.70 0.40
N ARG A 6 1.45 18.99 -0.46
CA ARG A 6 2.53 18.05 -0.80
C ARG A 6 3.41 17.73 0.41
N ARG A 7 3.72 18.72 1.24
CA ARG A 7 4.49 18.51 2.48
C ARG A 7 3.72 17.69 3.50
N LYS A 8 2.39 17.88 3.55
CA LYS A 8 1.51 17.09 4.42
C LYS A 8 1.50 15.62 3.98
N ILE A 9 1.32 15.34 2.68
CA ILE A 9 1.33 13.97 2.16
C ILE A 9 2.68 13.28 2.42
N SER A 10 3.80 13.95 2.13
CA SER A 10 5.13 13.38 2.41
C SER A 10 5.36 13.08 3.90
N SER A 11 4.81 13.90 4.79
CA SER A 11 4.89 13.65 6.24
C SER A 11 4.04 12.43 6.64
N MET A 12 2.83 12.30 6.07
CA MET A 12 1.95 11.16 6.32
C MET A 12 2.56 9.86 5.82
N ASP A 13 3.17 9.86 4.62
CA ASP A 13 3.88 8.70 4.07
C ASP A 13 4.97 8.21 5.05
N LYS A 14 5.80 9.12 5.56
CA LYS A 14 6.83 8.78 6.56
C LYS A 14 6.25 8.23 7.86
N ILE A 15 5.16 8.81 8.37
CA ILE A 15 4.50 8.33 9.61
C ILE A 15 3.95 6.91 9.40
N GLY A 16 3.23 6.68 8.29
CA GLY A 16 2.70 5.37 7.95
C GLY A 16 3.83 4.34 7.82
N TYR A 17 4.94 4.71 7.20
CA TYR A 17 6.11 3.84 7.07
C TYR A 17 6.74 3.52 8.43
N CYS A 18 6.81 4.47 9.36
CA CYS A 18 7.25 4.21 10.73
C CYS A 18 6.35 3.21 11.47
N PHE A 19 5.03 3.33 11.31
CA PHE A 19 4.09 2.35 11.88
C PHE A 19 4.27 0.96 11.27
N TYR A 20 4.41 0.89 9.95
CA TYR A 20 4.72 -0.36 9.24
C TYR A 20 5.99 -1.02 9.78
N MET A 21 7.08 -0.26 9.91
CA MET A 21 8.35 -0.77 10.43
C MET A 21 8.28 -1.25 11.88
N LYS A 22 7.35 -0.71 12.67
CA LYS A 22 7.07 -1.17 14.05
C LYS A 22 6.15 -2.39 14.12
N GLY A 23 5.62 -2.86 12.99
CA GLY A 23 4.62 -3.93 12.95
C GLY A 23 3.20 -3.46 13.30
N TRP A 24 2.97 -2.15 13.42
CA TRP A 24 1.67 -1.57 13.73
C TRP A 24 0.88 -1.36 12.44
N PHE A 25 0.52 -2.48 11.80
CA PHE A 25 -0.03 -2.47 10.45
C PHE A 25 -1.39 -1.79 10.35
N ALA A 26 -2.23 -1.87 11.39
CA ALA A 26 -3.52 -1.17 11.43
C ALA A 26 -3.35 0.36 11.37
N ASP A 27 -2.41 0.91 12.17
CA ASP A 27 -2.11 2.33 12.16
C ASP A 27 -1.46 2.78 10.84
N ALA A 28 -0.59 1.94 10.27
CA ALA A 28 0.00 2.19 8.96
C ALA A 28 -1.11 2.30 7.88
N ILE A 29 -2.08 1.37 7.89
CA ILE A 29 -3.22 1.35 6.98
C ILE A 29 -4.06 2.62 7.10
N ASP A 30 -4.40 3.07 8.32
CA ASP A 30 -5.15 4.33 8.53
C ASP A 30 -4.40 5.51 7.90
N VAL A 31 -3.12 5.65 8.23
CA VAL A 31 -2.32 6.80 7.78
C VAL A 31 -2.16 6.82 6.26
N PHE A 32 -1.83 5.68 5.64
CA PHE A 32 -1.70 5.59 4.20
C PHE A 32 -3.03 5.83 3.49
N SER A 33 -4.15 5.29 4.00
CA SER A 33 -5.48 5.51 3.40
C SER A 33 -5.85 6.99 3.41
N ARG A 34 -5.67 7.67 4.54
CA ARG A 34 -5.91 9.12 4.66
C ARG A 34 -4.95 9.94 3.79
N ALA A 35 -3.72 9.49 3.58
CA ALA A 35 -2.78 10.15 2.69
C ALA A 35 -3.22 10.04 1.22
N ILE A 36 -3.73 8.86 0.81
CA ILE A 36 -4.28 8.64 -0.52
C ILE A 36 -5.52 9.49 -0.75
N GLU A 37 -6.43 9.57 0.22
CA GLU A 37 -7.63 10.41 0.14
C GLU A 37 -7.31 11.90 0.05
N ALA A 38 -6.29 12.36 0.78
CA ALA A 38 -5.88 13.75 0.78
C ALA A 38 -5.00 14.14 -0.41
N HIS A 39 -4.51 13.17 -1.20
CA HIS A 39 -3.66 13.43 -2.36
C HIS A 39 -4.52 13.48 -3.64
N GLU A 40 -4.58 14.66 -4.25
CA GLU A 40 -5.49 14.91 -5.38
C GLU A 40 -5.05 14.19 -6.67
N ILE A 41 -3.74 14.00 -6.85
CA ILE A 41 -3.19 13.40 -8.07
C ILE A 41 -3.16 11.88 -7.90
N LYS A 42 -4.04 11.18 -8.60
CA LYS A 42 -4.23 9.75 -8.36
C LYS A 42 -3.14 8.86 -8.94
N ASP A 43 -2.43 9.26 -9.99
CA ASP A 43 -1.57 8.35 -10.75
C ASP A 43 -0.11 8.78 -10.83
N ASP A 44 0.32 9.71 -9.96
CA ASP A 44 1.73 10.09 -9.85
C ASP A 44 2.55 9.10 -9.00
N GLY A 45 3.86 9.34 -8.94
CA GLY A 45 4.78 8.52 -8.17
C GLY A 45 4.45 8.46 -6.67
N VAL A 46 3.92 9.56 -6.10
CA VAL A 46 3.53 9.63 -4.69
C VAL A 46 2.32 8.74 -4.43
N ALA A 47 1.28 8.85 -5.26
CA ALA A 47 0.09 8.02 -5.14
C ALA A 47 0.41 6.53 -5.30
N LYS A 48 1.37 6.19 -6.16
CA LYS A 48 1.85 4.82 -6.38
C LYS A 48 2.59 4.29 -5.16
N GLU A 49 3.48 5.08 -4.57
CA GLU A 49 4.21 4.76 -3.34
C GLU A 49 3.28 4.55 -2.15
N LEU A 50 2.33 5.46 -1.93
CA LEU A 50 1.34 5.34 -0.86
C LEU A 50 0.51 4.06 -0.99
N ARG A 51 0.03 3.74 -2.21
CA ARG A 51 -0.72 2.50 -2.45
C ARG A 51 0.13 1.26 -2.24
N TYR A 52 1.41 1.30 -2.61
CA TYR A 52 2.31 0.19 -2.39
C TYR A 52 2.52 -0.06 -0.90
N ASN A 53 2.77 0.99 -0.13
CA ASN A 53 2.96 0.87 1.32
C ASN A 53 1.67 0.43 2.03
N LEU A 54 0.50 0.88 1.54
CA LEU A 54 -0.80 0.38 1.99
C LEU A 54 -0.97 -1.11 1.71
N ALA A 55 -0.66 -1.58 0.50
CA ALA A 55 -0.74 -2.99 0.13
C ALA A 55 0.21 -3.86 0.95
N CYS A 56 1.44 -3.39 1.18
CA CYS A 56 2.40 -4.05 2.09
C CYS A 56 1.84 -4.16 3.51
N SER A 57 1.20 -3.11 4.01
CA SER A 57 0.61 -3.11 5.35
C SER A 57 -0.55 -4.10 5.47
N TYR A 58 -1.43 -4.17 4.47
CA TYR A 58 -2.47 -5.20 4.40
C TYR A 58 -1.88 -6.63 4.31
N GLU A 59 -0.85 -6.84 3.47
CA GLU A 59 -0.19 -8.15 3.37
C GLU A 59 0.38 -8.60 4.72
N GLN A 60 1.05 -7.70 5.44
CA GLN A 60 1.64 -8.02 6.75
C GLN A 60 0.58 -8.19 7.85
N GLN A 61 -0.55 -7.50 7.76
CA GLN A 61 -1.68 -7.71 8.66
C GLN A 61 -2.40 -9.05 8.41
N GLY A 62 -2.18 -9.68 7.26
CA GLY A 62 -2.83 -10.93 6.85
C GLY A 62 -4.06 -10.73 5.96
N ASP A 63 -4.44 -9.50 5.64
CA ASP A 63 -5.54 -9.19 4.73
C ASP A 63 -5.05 -9.28 3.27
N THR A 64 -4.78 -10.52 2.84
CA THR A 64 -4.13 -10.80 1.55
C THR A 64 -5.00 -10.46 0.35
N GLU A 65 -6.32 -10.46 0.52
CA GLU A 65 -7.28 -10.12 -0.54
C GLU A 65 -7.19 -8.64 -0.90
N LYS A 66 -7.24 -7.74 0.10
CA LYS A 66 -7.07 -6.30 -0.13
C LYS A 66 -5.68 -5.96 -0.65
N ALA A 67 -4.64 -6.59 -0.09
CA ALA A 67 -3.28 -6.40 -0.57
C ALA A 67 -3.16 -6.75 -2.07
N LEU A 68 -3.69 -7.91 -2.47
CA LEU A 68 -3.68 -8.37 -3.85
C LEU A 68 -4.46 -7.43 -4.79
N GLU A 69 -5.62 -6.93 -4.36
CA GLU A 69 -6.40 -5.96 -5.13
C GLU A 69 -5.58 -4.69 -5.43
N ILE A 70 -4.93 -4.13 -4.41
CA ILE A 70 -4.14 -2.91 -4.56
C ILE A 70 -2.90 -3.16 -5.41
N TYR A 71 -2.18 -4.26 -5.20
CA TYR A 71 -1.02 -4.62 -6.03
C TYR A 71 -1.40 -4.79 -7.50
N ARG A 72 -2.56 -5.39 -7.81
CA ARG A 72 -3.05 -5.49 -9.20
C ARG A 72 -3.29 -4.11 -9.82
N LYS A 73 -3.89 -3.18 -9.07
CA LYS A 73 -4.09 -1.80 -9.55
C LYS A 73 -2.75 -1.11 -9.84
N ILE A 74 -1.74 -1.31 -8.98
CA ILE A 74 -0.39 -0.77 -9.25
C ILE A 74 0.21 -1.40 -10.50
N ALA A 75 0.14 -2.73 -10.65
CA ALA A 75 0.67 -3.44 -11.81
C ALA A 75 0.01 -3.03 -13.14
N GLN A 76 -1.28 -2.66 -13.11
CA GLN A 76 -2.00 -2.14 -14.28
C GLN A 76 -1.47 -0.77 -14.72
N LEU A 77 -1.05 0.07 -13.77
CA LEU A 77 -0.49 1.40 -14.05
C LEU A 77 1.01 1.35 -14.39
N ASP A 78 1.75 0.51 -13.68
CA ASP A 78 3.19 0.35 -13.81
C ASP A 78 3.60 -1.08 -13.43
N PHE A 79 3.72 -1.90 -14.46
CA PHE A 79 4.05 -3.32 -14.32
C PHE A 79 5.46 -3.57 -13.73
N GLY A 80 6.37 -2.60 -13.85
CA GLY A 80 7.74 -2.68 -13.36
C GLY A 80 7.95 -2.08 -11.97
N TYR A 81 6.87 -1.65 -11.31
CA TYR A 81 6.98 -0.94 -10.04
C TYR A 81 7.41 -1.89 -8.91
N LYS A 82 8.65 -1.71 -8.44
CA LYS A 82 9.26 -2.48 -7.34
C LYS A 82 9.10 -4.00 -7.56
N ASP A 83 8.62 -4.70 -6.53
CA ASP A 83 8.38 -6.15 -6.49
C ASP A 83 6.89 -6.51 -6.63
N VAL A 84 6.05 -5.60 -7.14
CA VAL A 84 4.58 -5.79 -7.20
C VAL A 84 4.20 -7.06 -7.95
N ARG A 85 4.89 -7.37 -9.05
CA ARG A 85 4.64 -8.59 -9.82
C ARG A 85 4.88 -9.85 -8.98
N GLN A 86 6.03 -9.93 -8.30
CA GLN A 86 6.37 -11.06 -7.45
C GLN A 86 5.34 -11.23 -6.32
N ARG A 87 4.88 -10.11 -5.74
CA ARG A 87 3.84 -10.14 -4.69
C ARG A 87 2.49 -10.60 -5.20
N VAL A 88 2.04 -10.14 -6.37
CA VAL A 88 0.80 -10.62 -7.01
C VAL A 88 0.87 -12.13 -7.23
N ASP A 89 1.96 -12.62 -7.81
CA ASP A 89 2.14 -14.05 -8.10
C ASP A 89 2.15 -14.88 -6.81
N LYS A 90 2.87 -14.42 -5.78
CA LYS A 90 2.94 -15.06 -4.45
C LYS A 90 1.56 -15.15 -3.79
N LEU A 91 0.82 -14.04 -3.75
CA LEU A 91 -0.49 -13.98 -3.08
C LEU A 91 -1.56 -14.80 -3.80
N ARG A 92 -1.53 -14.85 -5.14
CA ARG A 92 -2.45 -15.71 -5.91
C ARG A 92 -2.25 -17.19 -5.63
N ARG A 93 -0.99 -17.63 -5.47
CA ARG A 93 -0.68 -19.04 -5.15
C ARG A 93 -1.13 -19.41 -3.73
N LYS A 94 -0.92 -18.52 -2.76
CA LYS A 94 -1.33 -18.73 -1.37
C LYS A 94 -2.85 -18.84 -1.20
N GLY A 95 -3.63 -18.09 -1.99
CA GLY A 95 -5.09 -18.17 -1.98
C GLY A 95 -5.68 -19.40 -2.70
N THR A 96 -4.87 -20.21 -3.38
CA THR A 96 -5.29 -21.44 -4.07
C THR A 96 -4.90 -22.73 -3.35
N GLU A 97 -4.18 -22.66 -2.23
CA GLU A 97 -3.97 -23.83 -1.39
C GLU A 97 -5.27 -24.11 -0.62
N PRO A 98 -5.87 -25.31 -0.73
CA PRO A 98 -6.99 -25.66 0.12
C PRO A 98 -6.49 -25.59 1.56
N THR A 99 -7.15 -24.81 2.40
CA THR A 99 -7.01 -24.90 3.85
C THR A 99 -7.35 -26.33 4.25
N SER A 100 -6.32 -27.15 4.40
CA SER A 100 -6.39 -28.47 4.99
C SER A 100 -6.66 -28.28 6.49
N GLU A 101 -7.94 -28.27 6.87
CA GLU A 101 -8.41 -28.63 8.21
C GLU A 101 -9.30 -29.87 8.10
#